data_AF-A0A930RF48-F1
#
_entry.id   AF-A0A930RF48-F1
#
_cell.length_a   1.000
_cell.length_b   1.000
_cell.length_c   1.000
_cell.angle_alpha   90.00
_cell.angle_beta   90.00
_cell.angle_gamma   90.00
#
_symmetry.space_group_name_H-M   'P 1'
#
loop_
_entity.id
_entity.type
_entity.pdbx_description
1 polymer ?
#
loop_
_entity_poly.entity_id
_entity_poly.type
_entity_poly.pdbx_seq_one_letter_code
_entity_poly.pdbx_strand_id
1 'polypeptide(L)'
;GKLAGYPIDASYLDGNLPEVLGGQRRAYTVSNSIYPGQTYKICVRTEQHAFHLETTEFTREDGTVSLDSYTYHIHERNDDYREIFDDALARQFLDIVWDYTKSFRR
;
A
#
# COMPACT_ATOMS: atom_id res chain seq x y z
N GLY A 1 -7.77 21.57 -11.58
CA GLY A 1 -6.30 21.75 -11.49
C GLY A 1 -5.71 21.68 -12.89
N LYS A 2 -4.73 20.78 -13.08
CA LYS A 2 -3.91 20.68 -14.31
C LYS A 2 -4.72 20.49 -15.61
N LEU A 3 -5.64 19.53 -15.67
CA LEU A 3 -6.45 19.27 -16.89
C LEU A 3 -7.44 20.39 -17.23
N ALA A 4 -7.75 21.25 -16.27
CA ALA A 4 -8.59 22.43 -16.45
C ALA A 4 -7.75 23.72 -16.60
N GLY A 5 -6.43 23.61 -16.82
CA GLY A 5 -5.52 24.74 -17.03
C GLY A 5 -5.04 25.45 -15.75
N TYR A 6 -5.39 24.97 -14.56
CA TYR A 6 -4.97 25.56 -13.29
C TYR A 6 -3.66 24.93 -12.79
N PRO A 7 -2.69 25.75 -12.32
CA PRO A 7 -1.49 25.23 -11.65
C PRO A 7 -1.88 24.49 -10.38
N ILE A 8 -1.12 23.44 -10.04
CA ILE A 8 -1.25 22.73 -8.77
C ILE A 8 0.12 22.78 -8.10
N ASP A 9 0.20 23.38 -6.92
CA ASP A 9 1.31 23.15 -5.99
C ASP A 9 1.04 21.81 -5.28
N ALA A 10 1.89 20.83 -5.54
CA ALA A 10 1.62 19.42 -5.28
C ALA A 10 2.79 18.72 -4.60
N SER A 11 3.77 19.45 -4.07
CA SER A 11 4.96 18.84 -3.45
C SER A 11 4.63 17.91 -2.27
N TYR A 12 3.47 18.13 -1.62
CA TYR A 12 2.94 17.32 -0.52
C TYR A 12 1.90 16.27 -0.97
N LEU A 13 1.52 16.23 -2.24
CA LEU A 13 0.54 15.27 -2.76
C LEU A 13 1.27 14.03 -3.27
N ASP A 14 0.88 12.85 -2.80
CA ASP A 14 1.34 11.60 -3.43
C ASP A 14 0.67 11.38 -4.80
N GLY A 15 -0.48 12.01 -5.04
CA GLY A 15 -1.35 11.80 -6.19
C GLY A 15 -0.70 12.17 -7.53
N ASN A 16 -0.98 11.38 -8.56
CA ASN A 16 -0.59 11.67 -9.94
C ASN A 16 -1.70 11.27 -10.92
N LEU A 17 -1.77 11.95 -12.07
CA LEU A 17 -2.73 11.63 -13.12
C LEU A 17 -2.45 10.24 -13.72
N PRO A 18 -3.49 9.54 -14.21
CA PRO A 18 -3.30 8.41 -15.11
C PRO A 18 -2.37 8.76 -16.28
N GLU A 19 -1.58 7.79 -16.74
CA GLU A 19 -0.66 7.94 -17.89
C GLU A 19 -1.37 8.44 -19.14
N VAL A 20 -2.56 7.91 -19.42
CA VAL A 20 -3.42 8.32 -20.55
C VAL A 20 -3.89 9.78 -20.47
N LEU A 21 -3.76 10.43 -19.31
CA LEU A 21 -4.07 11.85 -19.08
C LEU A 21 -2.79 12.69 -18.88
N GLY A 22 -1.61 12.18 -19.25
CA GLY A 22 -0.34 12.91 -19.18
C GLY A 22 0.31 12.92 -17.79
N GLY A 23 -0.01 11.94 -16.94
CA GLY A 23 0.75 11.64 -15.72
C GLY A 23 1.76 10.52 -15.93
N GLN A 24 2.39 10.08 -14.85
CA GLN A 24 3.34 8.95 -14.84
C GLN A 24 2.65 7.63 -14.46
N ARG A 25 3.01 6.53 -15.13
CA ARG A 25 2.56 5.20 -14.69
C ARG A 25 3.11 4.90 -13.28
N ARG A 26 2.23 4.49 -12.37
CA ARG A 26 2.64 4.03 -11.03
C ARG A 26 3.09 2.58 -11.08
N ALA A 27 4.17 2.28 -10.36
CA ALA A 27 4.62 0.90 -10.15
C ALA A 27 3.65 0.10 -9.26
N TYR A 28 3.01 0.77 -8.29
CA TYR A 28 2.05 0.16 -7.37
C TYR A 28 1.03 1.16 -6.83
N THR A 29 -0.04 0.63 -6.22
CA THR A 29 -1.00 1.36 -5.39
C THR A 29 -1.10 0.75 -4.00
N VAL A 30 -1.50 1.55 -3.02
CA VAL A 30 -1.69 1.13 -1.62
C VAL A 30 -3.11 1.45 -1.18
N SER A 31 -3.71 0.53 -0.44
CA SER A 31 -4.94 0.75 0.33
C SER A 31 -4.76 0.19 1.73
N ASN A 32 -5.20 0.88 2.77
CA ASN A 32 -5.09 0.41 4.15
C ASN A 32 -6.38 0.62 4.96
N SER A 33 -6.45 -0.04 6.11
CA SER A 33 -7.48 0.13 7.14
C SER A 33 -6.78 0.36 8.47
N ILE A 34 -7.02 1.51 9.09
CA ILE A 34 -6.35 1.96 10.31
C ILE A 34 -7.38 2.53 11.28
N TYR A 35 -7.96 1.66 12.10
CA TYR A 35 -9.00 2.00 13.06
C TYR A 35 -8.58 1.55 14.46
N PRO A 36 -8.59 2.45 15.47
CA PRO A 36 -8.31 2.07 16.85
C PRO A 36 -9.15 0.86 17.31
N GLY A 37 -8.50 -0.05 18.03
CA GLY A 37 -9.13 -1.29 18.51
C GLY A 37 -9.37 -2.36 17.44
N GLN A 38 -8.87 -2.17 16.21
CA GLN A 38 -8.85 -3.17 15.14
C GLN A 38 -7.41 -3.42 14.66
N THR A 39 -7.16 -4.60 14.10
CA THR A 39 -5.87 -4.90 13.45
C THR A 39 -5.64 -3.99 12.24
N TYR A 40 -4.40 -3.59 12.04
CA TYR A 40 -4.00 -2.84 10.86
C TYR A 40 -3.97 -3.76 9.65
N LYS A 41 -4.52 -3.29 8.53
CA LYS A 41 -4.51 -4.02 7.26
C LYS A 41 -3.97 -3.13 6.17
N ILE A 42 -3.09 -3.65 5.32
CA ILE A 42 -2.57 -2.97 4.14
C ILE A 42 -2.58 -3.91 2.95
N CYS A 43 -2.91 -3.37 1.79
CA CYS A 43 -2.76 -4.04 0.52
C CYS A 43 -1.94 -3.20 -0.46
N VAL A 44 -0.87 -3.80 -0.99
CA VAL A 44 -0.04 -3.23 -2.04
C VAL A 44 -0.33 -3.96 -3.34
N ARG A 45 -0.63 -3.23 -4.42
CA ARG A 45 -0.98 -3.83 -5.71
C ARG A 45 -0.08 -3.31 -6.81
N THR A 46 0.57 -4.22 -7.52
CA THR A 46 1.26 -3.96 -8.78
C THR A 46 0.35 -4.30 -9.95
N GLU A 47 0.85 -4.21 -11.18
CA GLU A 47 0.14 -4.70 -12.36
C GLU A 47 -0.17 -6.20 -12.26
N GLN A 48 0.75 -6.99 -11.73
CA GLN A 48 0.67 -8.46 -11.74
C GLN A 48 0.24 -9.07 -10.40
N HIS A 49 0.51 -8.41 -9.28
CA HIS A 49 0.43 -9.01 -7.95
C HIS A 49 -0.33 -8.13 -6.95
N ALA A 50 -0.98 -8.76 -5.99
CA ALA A 50 -1.56 -8.13 -4.81
C ALA A 50 -0.96 -8.76 -3.55
N PHE A 51 -0.39 -7.93 -2.68
CA PHE A 51 0.13 -8.30 -1.39
C PHE A 51 -0.81 -7.80 -0.30
N HIS A 52 -1.25 -8.68 0.58
CA HIS A 52 -2.15 -8.38 1.70
C HIS A 52 -1.40 -8.65 2.99
N LEU A 53 -1.38 -7.71 3.92
CA LEU A 53 -0.80 -7.89 5.25
C LEU A 53 -1.79 -7.45 6.32
N GLU A 54 -1.89 -8.24 7.38
CA GLU A 54 -2.68 -7.93 8.57
C GLU A 54 -1.83 -8.12 9.84
N THR A 55 -1.82 -7.11 10.71
CA THR A 55 -1.11 -7.18 11.98
C THR A 55 -1.85 -8.04 13.00
N THR A 56 -1.13 -8.62 13.95
CA THR A 56 -1.75 -9.33 15.08
C THR A 56 -2.21 -8.36 16.16
N GLU A 57 -1.45 -7.29 16.40
CA GLU A 57 -1.83 -6.26 17.36
C GLU A 57 -2.84 -5.27 16.79
N PHE A 58 -3.64 -4.68 17.68
CA PHE A 58 -4.58 -3.60 17.32
C PHE A 58 -3.85 -2.28 17.12
N THR A 59 -4.36 -1.51 16.17
CA THR A 59 -4.09 -0.07 16.03
C THR A 59 -4.45 0.61 17.34
N ARG A 60 -3.55 1.47 17.82
CA ARG A 60 -3.75 2.20 19.08
C ARG A 60 -4.67 3.41 18.88
N GLU A 61 -5.15 3.96 19.99
CA GLU A 61 -5.99 5.18 20.01
C GLU A 61 -5.30 6.40 19.40
N ASP A 62 -3.97 6.46 19.45
CA ASP A 62 -3.17 7.51 18.81
C ASP A 62 -2.91 7.26 17.31
N GLY A 63 -3.47 6.19 16.74
CA GLY A 63 -3.30 5.81 15.35
C GLY A 63 -2.00 5.06 15.03
N THR A 64 -1.18 4.74 16.03
CA THR A 64 0.07 3.99 15.78
C THR A 64 -0.17 2.49 15.60
N VAL A 65 0.68 1.86 14.77
CA VAL A 65 0.59 0.42 14.44
C VAL A 65 1.88 -0.33 14.79
N SER A 66 1.75 -1.59 15.19
CA SER A 66 2.86 -2.52 15.41
C SER A 66 3.01 -3.46 14.23
N LEU A 67 4.22 -3.57 13.68
CA LEU A 67 4.56 -4.57 12.65
C LEU A 67 5.41 -5.71 13.22
N ASP A 68 5.48 -5.87 14.56
CA ASP A 68 6.27 -6.92 15.22
C ASP A 68 5.76 -8.33 14.90
N SER A 69 4.45 -8.45 14.63
CA SER A 69 3.80 -9.71 14.24
C SER A 69 2.66 -9.44 13.27
N TYR A 70 2.65 -10.18 12.16
CA TYR A 70 1.67 -10.06 11.09
C TYR A 70 1.58 -11.35 10.28
N THR A 71 0.48 -11.51 9.54
CA THR A 71 0.36 -12.47 8.44
C THR A 71 0.37 -11.73 7.11
N TYR A 72 0.78 -12.41 6.05
CA TYR A 72 0.64 -11.88 4.70
C TYR A 72 0.29 -12.95 3.68
N HIS A 73 -0.29 -12.51 2.56
CA HIS A 73 -0.60 -13.33 1.40
C HIS A 73 -0.27 -12.57 0.12
N ILE A 74 0.23 -13.28 -0.89
CA ILE A 74 0.51 -12.71 -2.21
C ILE A 74 -0.32 -13.46 -3.24
N HIS A 75 -1.02 -12.73 -4.10
CA HIS A 75 -1.83 -13.34 -5.15
C HIS A 75 -1.55 -12.71 -6.51
N GLU A 76 -1.65 -13.51 -7.57
CA GLU A 76 -1.76 -12.99 -8.94
C GLU A 76 -3.05 -12.18 -9.11
N ARG A 77 -2.99 -11.11 -9.92
CA ARG A 77 -4.14 -10.24 -10.21
C ARG A 77 -4.88 -10.59 -11.51
N ASN A 78 -4.71 -11.83 -11.99
CA ASN A 78 -5.47 -12.38 -13.11
C ASN A 78 -6.73 -13.12 -12.60
N ASP A 79 -7.56 -13.61 -13.52
CA ASP A 79 -8.84 -14.27 -13.19
C ASP A 79 -8.68 -15.61 -12.45
N ASP A 80 -7.48 -16.20 -12.46
CA ASP A 80 -7.21 -17.54 -11.92
C ASP A 80 -6.92 -17.56 -10.40
N TYR A 81 -6.79 -16.39 -9.75
CA TYR A 81 -6.47 -16.19 -8.32
C TYR A 81 -5.53 -17.26 -7.74
N ARG A 82 -4.22 -17.09 -7.99
CA ARG A 82 -3.20 -18.03 -7.50
C ARG A 82 -2.38 -17.38 -6.39
N GLU A 83 -2.26 -18.08 -5.26
CA GLU A 83 -1.37 -17.68 -4.18
C GLU A 83 0.09 -17.97 -4.54
N ILE A 84 0.96 -17.01 -4.26
CA ILE A 84 2.38 -17.04 -4.57
C ILE A 84 3.16 -17.11 -3.27
N PHE A 85 4.13 -18.03 -3.23
CA PHE A 85 5.10 -18.17 -2.15
C PHE A 85 6.49 -17.89 -2.72
N ASP A 86 6.90 -16.61 -2.66
CA ASP A 86 8.21 -16.14 -3.13
C ASP A 86 8.78 -15.15 -2.11
N ASP A 87 9.89 -15.52 -1.48
CA ASP A 87 10.56 -14.72 -0.44
C ASP A 87 11.14 -13.40 -0.97
N ALA A 88 11.65 -13.39 -2.21
CA ALA A 88 12.21 -12.18 -2.79
C ALA A 88 11.10 -11.17 -3.10
N LEU A 89 9.98 -11.65 -3.65
CA LEU A 89 8.80 -10.84 -3.90
C LEU A 89 8.18 -10.35 -2.58
N ALA A 90 8.10 -11.22 -1.56
CA ALA A 90 7.63 -10.83 -0.24
C ALA A 90 8.48 -9.70 0.34
N ARG A 91 9.83 -9.80 0.29
CA ARG A 91 10.73 -8.73 0.76
C ARG A 91 10.49 -7.41 0.04
N GLN A 92 10.30 -7.42 -1.29
CA GLN A 92 10.00 -6.20 -2.05
C GLN A 92 8.71 -5.52 -1.57
N PHE A 93 7.65 -6.31 -1.30
CA PHE A 93 6.41 -5.77 -0.77
C PHE A 93 6.54 -5.27 0.67
N LEU A 94 7.29 -5.98 1.51
CA LEU A 94 7.58 -5.56 2.87
C LEU A 94 8.36 -4.23 2.86
N ASP A 95 9.34 -4.03 1.98
CA ASP A 95 10.03 -2.74 1.86
C ASP A 95 9.06 -1.58 1.60
N ILE A 96 8.07 -1.78 0.73
CA ILE A 96 7.00 -0.80 0.45
C ILE A 96 6.16 -0.54 1.72
N VAL A 97 5.74 -1.59 2.42
CA VAL A 97 4.95 -1.45 3.65
C VAL A 97 5.75 -0.71 4.72
N TRP A 98 7.05 -0.98 4.84
CA TRP A 98 7.92 -0.37 5.85
C TRP A 98 8.13 1.11 5.59
N ASP A 99 8.30 1.51 4.32
CA ASP A 99 8.39 2.91 3.96
C ASP A 99 7.04 3.62 4.13
N TYR A 100 5.94 2.99 3.70
CA TYR A 100 4.60 3.57 3.80
C TYR A 100 4.17 3.83 5.25
N THR A 101 4.50 2.90 6.16
CA THR A 101 4.10 2.97 7.57
C THR A 101 5.04 3.82 8.44
N LYS A 102 6.18 4.31 7.90
CA LYS A 102 7.23 4.95 8.70
C LYS A 102 6.79 6.13 9.57
N SER A 103 5.75 6.85 9.17
CA SER A 103 5.26 8.03 9.91
C SER A 103 4.30 7.69 11.06
N PHE A 104 3.79 6.46 11.14
CA PHE A 104 2.82 6.02 12.15
C PHE A 104 3.10 4.61 12.71
N ARG A 105 4.25 4.02 12.38
CA ARG A 105 4.74 2.77 12.98
C ARG A 105 5.43 3.08 14.30
N ARG A 106 5.19 2.24 15.31
CA ARG A 106 5.85 2.30 16.63
C ARG A 106 7.12 1.46 16.70
#